data_AF-A0A5B7K2F3-F1
#
_entry.id   AF-A0A5B7K2F3-F1
#
_cell.length_a   1.000
_cell.length_b   1.000
_cell.length_c   1.000
_cell.angle_alpha   90.00
_cell.angle_beta   90.00
_cell.angle_gamma   90.00
#
_symmetry.space_group_name_H-M   'P 1'
#
loop_
_entity.id
_entity.type
_entity.pdbx_description
1 polymer ?
#
loop_
_entity_poly.entity_id
_entity_poly.type
_entity_poly.pdbx_seq_one_letter_code
_entity_poly.pdbx_strand_id
1 'polypeptide(L)' 'MECILHSIYLLQTPQQGAQTIIHLAVADETAAITNAFFEDCQVSDNATNLVLDDGLAKKLWEASEAYVRLQPEEVHY' A
#
# COMPACT_ATOMS: atom_id res chain seq x y z
N MET A 1 -16.78 -15.73 -26.07
CA MET A 1 -15.89 -14.66 -26.57
C MET A 1 -16.26 -13.29 -25.97
N GLU A 2 -17.53 -13.04 -25.63
CA GLU A 2 -17.97 -11.73 -25.10
C GLU A 2 -17.65 -11.46 -23.62
N CYS A 3 -17.39 -12.48 -22.80
CA CYS A 3 -17.02 -12.28 -21.39
C CYS A 3 -15.59 -11.76 -21.20
N ILE A 4 -14.68 -12.06 -22.14
CA ILE A 4 -13.26 -11.66 -22.04
C ILE A 4 -13.12 -10.17 -22.39
N LEU A 5 -13.90 -9.67 -23.36
CA LEU A 5 -13.89 -8.27 -23.75
C LEU A 5 -14.33 -7.35 -22.60
N HIS A 6 -15.38 -7.71 -21.84
CA HIS A 6 -15.78 -6.95 -20.65
C HIS A 6 -14.73 -6.95 -19.53
N SER A 7 -13.99 -8.06 -19.34
CA SER A 7 -12.92 -8.14 -18.33
C SER A 7 -11.75 -7.19 -18.61
N ILE A 8 -11.41 -6.92 -19.87
CA ILE A 8 -10.32 -6.01 -20.22
C ILE A 8 -10.69 -4.55 -19.90
N TYR A 9 -11.96 -4.17 -19.99
CA TYR A 9 -12.44 -2.82 -19.65
C TYR A 9 -12.54 -2.55 -18.13
N LEU A 10 -12.44 -3.59 -17.29
CA LEU A 10 -12.46 -3.45 -15.82
C LEU A 10 -11.05 -3.35 -15.21
N LEU A 11 -10.00 -3.50 -16.02
CA LEU A 11 -8.62 -3.41 -15.56
C LEU A 11 -8.11 -1.98 -15.75
N GLN A 12 -7.55 -1.41 -14.69
CA GLN A 12 -6.85 -0.13 -14.77
C GLN A 12 -5.68 -0.23 -15.77
N THR A 13 -5.45 0.84 -16.52
CA THR A 13 -4.24 0.98 -17.32
C THR A 13 -3.03 1.17 -16.39
N PRO A 14 -1.79 0.89 -16.85
CA PRO A 14 -0.59 1.19 -16.06
C PRO A 14 -0.51 2.65 -15.61
N GLN A 15 -1.01 3.58 -16.44
CA GLN A 15 -1.05 5.01 -16.12
C GLN A 15 -2.03 5.30 -14.98
N GLN A 16 -3.21 4.66 -14.98
CA GLN A 16 -4.18 4.79 -13.90
C GLN A 16 -3.66 4.18 -12.60
N GLY A 17 -3.09 2.97 -12.65
CA GLY A 17 -2.56 2.30 -11.46
C GLY A 17 -1.34 3.00 -10.84
N ALA A 18 -0.51 3.65 -11.65
CA ALA A 18 0.65 4.41 -11.15
C ALA A 18 0.28 5.75 -10.49
N GLN A 19 -0.92 6.28 -10.77
CA GLN A 19 -1.28 7.65 -10.43
C GLN A 19 -1.18 7.94 -8.93
N THR A 20 -1.75 7.07 -8.08
CA THR A 20 -1.73 7.23 -6.62
C THR A 20 -0.33 7.21 -6.04
N ILE A 21 0.55 6.33 -6.52
CA ILE A 21 1.94 6.24 -6.07
C ILE A 21 2.71 7.50 -6.46
N ILE A 22 2.52 7.98 -7.70
CA ILE A 22 3.15 9.21 -8.16
C ILE A 22 2.67 10.40 -7.31
N HIS A 23 1.36 10.51 -7.06
CA HIS A 23 0.78 11.56 -6.23
C HIS A 23 1.42 11.59 -4.84
N LEU A 24 1.47 10.45 -4.14
CA LEU A 24 2.09 10.34 -2.81
C LEU A 24 3.60 10.66 -2.81
N ALA A 25 4.29 10.45 -3.92
CA ALA A 25 5.72 10.70 -4.02
C ALA A 25 6.07 12.18 -4.29
N VAL A 26 5.17 12.96 -4.90
CA VAL A 26 5.49 14.29 -5.43
C VAL A 26 4.60 15.43 -4.93
N ALA A 27 3.45 15.14 -4.31
CA ALA A 27 2.48 16.14 -3.92
C ALA A 27 2.72 16.61 -2.48
N ASP A 28 3.09 17.88 -2.30
CA ASP A 28 3.44 18.45 -0.99
C ASP A 28 2.31 18.30 0.04
N GLU A 29 1.05 18.36 -0.40
CA GLU A 29 -0.11 18.19 0.48
C GLU A 29 -0.20 16.81 1.13
N THR A 30 0.42 15.80 0.52
CA THR A 30 0.43 14.43 1.07
C THR A 30 1.51 14.23 2.12
N ALA A 31 2.56 15.07 2.13
CA ALA A 31 3.71 14.90 3.02
C ALA A 31 3.36 15.05 4.51
N ALA A 32 2.30 15.80 4.84
CA ALA A 32 1.83 15.98 6.22
C ALA A 32 0.87 14.89 6.70
N ILE A 33 0.44 13.97 5.82
CA ILE A 33 -0.58 12.96 6.13
C ILE A 33 0.10 11.66 6.55
N THR A 34 -0.17 11.20 7.78
CA THR A 34 0.34 9.93 8.31
C THR A 34 -0.81 8.97 8.62
N ASN A 35 -0.56 7.66 8.54
CA ASN A 35 -1.53 6.60 8.88
C ASN A 35 -2.82 6.58 8.04
N ALA A 36 -2.78 7.13 6.82
CA ALA A 36 -3.91 7.10 5.90
C ALA A 36 -3.70 6.07 4.78
N PHE A 37 -4.79 5.43 4.37
CA PHE A 37 -4.83 4.58 3.19
C PHE A 37 -5.32 5.41 1.99
N PHE A 38 -4.66 5.27 0.83
CA PHE A 38 -5.00 6.05 -0.36
C PHE A 38 -5.49 5.15 -1.50
N GLU A 39 -6.54 5.59 -2.18
CA GLU A 39 -7.13 4.98 -3.36
C GLU A 39 -7.51 6.10 -4.33
N ASP A 40 -7.21 5.94 -5.63
CA ASP A 40 -7.47 6.95 -6.66
C ASP A 40 -7.06 8.39 -6.25
N CYS A 41 -5.85 8.52 -5.70
CA CYS A 41 -5.28 9.78 -5.19
C CYS A 41 -6.06 10.47 -4.07
N GLN A 42 -6.89 9.74 -3.31
CA GLN A 42 -7.67 10.26 -2.19
C GLN A 42 -7.54 9.36 -0.96
N VAL A 43 -7.72 9.92 0.23
CA VAL A 43 -7.83 9.11 1.46
C VAL A 43 -9.10 8.26 1.38
N SER A 44 -8.95 6.96 1.66
CA SER A 44 -10.02 5.96 1.54
C SER A 44 -10.17 5.18 2.84
N ASP A 45 -11.43 4.97 3.22
CA ASP A 45 -11.81 4.14 4.37
C ASP A 45 -12.03 2.67 3.97
N ASN A 46 -11.71 2.28 2.73
CA ASN A 46 -11.93 0.93 2.20
C ASN A 46 -10.94 -0.12 2.74
N ALA A 47 -10.03 0.26 3.63
CA ALA A 47 -9.09 -0.67 4.24
C ALA A 47 -9.79 -1.63 5.22
N THR A 48 -9.35 -2.89 5.25
CA THR A 48 -9.90 -3.87 6.20
C THR A 48 -9.54 -3.51 7.63
N ASN A 49 -10.39 -3.84 8.61
CA ASN A 49 -10.08 -3.59 10.03
C ASN A 49 -8.77 -4.22 10.54
N LEU A 50 -8.21 -5.21 9.84
CA LEU A 50 -6.92 -5.81 10.19
C LEU A 50 -5.75 -4.81 10.09
N VAL A 51 -5.88 -3.74 9.29
CA VAL A 51 -4.83 -2.71 9.19
C VAL A 51 -4.68 -1.90 10.49
N LEU A 52 -5.68 -1.95 11.37
CA LEU A 52 -5.68 -1.27 12.66
C LEU A 52 -5.20 -2.17 13.82
N ASP A 53 -4.82 -3.41 13.54
CA ASP A 53 -4.29 -4.34 14.55
C ASP A 53 -2.77 -4.17 14.67
N ASP A 54 -2.35 -3.28 15.56
CA ASP A 54 -0.93 -3.03 15.89
C ASP A 54 -0.21 -4.30 16.38
N GLY A 55 -0.94 -5.21 17.05
CA GLY A 55 -0.39 -6.47 17.54
C GLY A 55 -0.07 -7.42 16.40
N LEU A 56 -0.93 -7.48 15.38
CA LEU A 56 -0.68 -8.22 14.15
C LEU A 56 0.44 -7.59 13.33
N ALA A 57 0.45 -6.26 13.18
CA ALA A 57 1.51 -5.53 12.48
C ALA A 57 2.89 -5.81 13.11
N LYS A 58 3.00 -5.78 14.44
CA LYS A 58 4.23 -6.11 15.17
C LYS A 58 4.69 -7.55 14.90
N LYS A 59 3.78 -8.53 14.99
CA LYS A 59 4.12 -9.94 14.70
C LYS A 59 4.59 -10.14 13.26
N LEU A 60 3.97 -9.44 12.30
CA LEU A 60 4.35 -9.48 10.90
C LEU A 60 5.76 -8.92 10.69
N TRP A 61 6.09 -7.81 11.37
CA TRP A 61 7.43 -7.21 11.33
C TRP A 61 8.49 -8.19 11.86
N GLU A 62 8.31 -8.71 13.08
CA GLU A 62 9.23 -9.68 13.70
C GLU A 62 9.43 -10.93 12.84
N ALA A 63 8.36 -11.44 12.23
CA ALA A 63 8.44 -12.57 11.30
C ALA A 63 9.21 -12.23 10.02
N SER A 64 9.06 -11.01 9.50
CA SER A 64 9.74 -10.55 8.29
C SER A 64 11.24 -10.38 8.51
N GLU A 65 11.64 -9.81 9.65
CA GLU A 65 13.04 -9.70 10.07
C GLU A 65 13.71 -11.08 10.13
N ALA A 66 13.03 -12.06 10.74
CA ALA A 66 13.49 -13.44 10.77
C ALA A 66 13.57 -14.08 9.36
N TYR A 67 12.61 -13.78 8.48
CA TYR A 67 12.54 -14.33 7.12
C TYR A 67 13.71 -13.85 6.26
N VAL A 68 14.04 -12.57 6.33
CA VAL A 68 15.19 -11.98 5.61
C VAL A 68 16.50 -12.15 6.36
N ARG A 69 16.48 -12.72 7.57
CA ARG A 69 17.63 -12.90 8.48
C ARG A 69 18.32 -11.57 8.78
N LEU A 70 17.52 -10.54 9.06
CA LEU A 70 18.04 -9.22 9.39
C LEU A 70 18.96 -9.32 10.60
N GLN A 71 20.20 -8.84 10.46
CA GLN A 71 21.17 -8.82 11.53
C GLN A 71 20.95 -7.60 12.42
N PRO A 72 21.27 -7.67 13.73
CA PRO A 72 21.12 -6.54 14.65
C PRO A 72 21.87 -5.27 14.19
N GLU A 73 22.98 -5.42 13.48
CA GLU A 73 23.79 -4.30 12.98
C GLU A 73 23.16 -3.58 11.78
N GLU A 74 22.20 -4.22 11.09
CA GLU A 74 21.49 -3.68 9.93
C GLU A 74 20.22 -2.89 10.33
N VAL A 75 19.88 -2.91 11.61
CA VAL A 75 18.70 -2.22 12.16
C VAL A 75 19.02 -0.72 12.34
N HIS A 76 18.31 0.15 11.63
CA HIS A 76 18.57 1.61 11.58
C HIS A 76 17.34 2.50 11.80
N TYR A 77 16.30 1.98 12.47
CA TYR A 77 15.08 2.74 12.78
C TYR A 77 15.07 3.33 14.19
#